data_AF-A0AA38HKG1-F1
#
_entry.id   AF-A0AA38HKG1-F1
#
_cell.length_a   1.000
_cell.length_b   1.000
_cell.length_c   1.000
_cell.angle_alpha   90.00
_cell.angle_beta   90.00
_cell.angle_gamma   90.00
#
_symmetry.space_group_name_H-M   'P 1'
#
loop_
_entity.id
_entity.type
_entity.pdbx_description
1 polymer ?
#
loop_
_entity_poly.entity_id
_entity_poly.type
_entity_poly.pdbx_seq_one_letter_code
_entity_poly.pdbx_strand_id
1 'polypeptide(L)'
;MQHLHSVLATCWLNSLQFREKWGGTYSYVYGDKETFWLGWEMLEDKLYVWNPQLPKLIGTPSDDGIICSPHILHVDEHGSPLFMNGKIYKPTASNKIQLETFTHWSVSNNVEWFYRKKIICGQSQLATITEEIGKQLKISAFFLAQVMSKFT
;
A
#
# COMPACT_ATOMS: atom_id res chain seq x y z
N MET A 1 -26.51 13.77 5.73
CA MET A 1 -25.85 14.84 4.95
C MET A 1 -24.34 14.97 5.20
N GLN A 2 -23.76 14.35 6.23
CA GLN A 2 -22.32 14.42 6.52
C GLN A 2 -21.46 13.88 5.35
N HIS A 3 -21.82 12.72 4.78
CA HIS A 3 -21.13 12.11 3.62
C HIS A 3 -20.99 13.02 2.40
N LEU A 4 -21.92 13.96 2.17
CA LEU A 4 -21.81 14.89 1.04
C LEU A 4 -20.73 15.94 1.26
N HIS A 5 -20.61 16.45 2.50
CA HIS A 5 -19.64 17.51 2.81
C HIS A 5 -18.20 16.98 2.76
N SER A 6 -17.97 15.75 3.24
CA SER A 6 -16.63 15.15 3.17
C SER A 6 -16.21 14.88 1.74
N VAL A 7 -17.10 14.32 0.92
CA VAL A 7 -16.80 14.04 -0.50
C VAL A 7 -16.53 15.35 -1.24
N LEU A 8 -17.33 16.40 -1.02
CA LEU A 8 -17.09 17.72 -1.62
C LEU A 8 -15.76 18.34 -1.16
N ALA A 9 -15.40 18.17 0.11
CA ALA A 9 -14.11 18.63 0.64
C ALA A 9 -12.94 17.86 0.00
N THR A 10 -13.01 16.54 -0.08
CA THR A 10 -12.02 15.71 -0.79
C THR A 10 -11.91 16.12 -2.26
N CYS A 11 -13.04 16.32 -2.96
CA CYS A 11 -13.03 16.78 -4.35
C CYS A 11 -12.40 18.16 -4.50
N TRP A 12 -12.68 19.09 -3.59
CA TRP A 12 -12.12 20.44 -3.63
C TRP A 12 -10.61 20.44 -3.39
N LEU A 13 -10.13 19.69 -2.39
CA LEU A 13 -8.70 19.52 -2.11
C LEU A 13 -7.95 18.86 -3.28
N ASN A 14 -8.63 18.03 -4.08
CA ASN A 14 -8.08 17.40 -5.28
C ASN A 14 -8.32 18.19 -6.57
N SER A 15 -9.00 19.33 -6.51
CA SER A 15 -9.17 20.18 -7.69
C SER A 15 -7.82 20.69 -8.19
N LEU A 16 -7.65 20.79 -9.51
CA LEU A 16 -6.38 21.21 -10.13
C LEU A 16 -5.88 22.57 -9.58
N GLN A 17 -6.81 23.51 -9.36
CA GLN A 17 -6.46 24.82 -8.79
C GLN A 17 -5.87 24.68 -7.38
N PHE A 18 -6.52 23.94 -6.49
CA PHE A 18 -6.05 23.83 -5.11
C PHE A 18 -4.81 22.95 -5.01
N ARG A 19 -4.82 21.78 -5.66
CA ARG A 19 -3.74 20.79 -5.61
C ARG A 19 -2.39 21.36 -6.03
N GLU A 20 -2.35 22.12 -7.13
CA GLU A 20 -1.10 22.52 -7.78
C GLU A 20 -0.81 24.02 -7.74
N LYS A 21 -1.83 24.89 -7.79
CA LYS A 21 -1.60 26.32 -8.09
C LYS A 21 -1.55 27.22 -6.86
N TRP A 22 -2.24 26.88 -5.77
CA TRP A 22 -2.39 27.77 -4.62
C TRP A 22 -1.55 27.38 -3.41
N GLY A 23 -0.45 26.65 -3.65
CA GLY A 23 0.32 26.05 -2.55
C GLY A 23 -0.55 25.10 -1.71
N GLY A 24 -1.54 24.45 -2.32
CA GLY A 24 -2.50 23.60 -1.61
C GLY A 24 -1.97 22.18 -1.43
N THR A 25 -2.81 21.18 -1.67
CA THR A 25 -2.59 19.79 -1.23
C THR A 25 -1.16 19.26 -1.46
N TYR A 26 -0.59 19.39 -2.66
CA TYR A 26 0.73 18.81 -2.95
C TYR A 26 1.92 19.59 -2.39
N SER A 27 1.66 20.75 -1.76
CA SER A 27 2.68 21.47 -1.00
C SER A 27 2.81 20.97 0.44
N TYR A 28 1.79 20.26 0.95
CA TYR A 28 1.76 19.76 2.33
C TYR A 28 1.81 18.23 2.41
N VAL A 29 1.24 17.54 1.42
CA VAL A 29 1.15 16.07 1.38
C VAL A 29 1.53 15.53 0.01
N TYR A 30 1.81 14.24 -0.07
CA TYR A 30 2.34 13.60 -1.27
C TYR A 30 1.27 13.07 -2.23
N GLY A 31 -0.03 13.26 -1.94
CA GLY A 31 -1.06 12.72 -2.82
C GLY A 31 -2.51 13.02 -2.44
N ASP A 32 -3.36 12.45 -3.28
CA ASP A 32 -4.81 12.32 -3.15
C ASP A 32 -5.20 11.39 -1.98
N LYS A 33 -4.36 10.41 -1.65
CA LYS A 33 -4.58 9.45 -0.55
C LYS A 33 -4.80 10.15 0.79
N GLU A 34 -3.99 11.14 1.14
CA GLU A 34 -4.10 11.86 2.41
C GLU A 34 -5.41 12.66 2.49
N THR A 35 -5.84 13.26 1.39
CA THR A 35 -7.12 14.00 1.33
C THR A 35 -8.35 13.10 1.32
N PHE A 36 -8.23 11.87 0.85
CA PHE A 36 -9.26 10.85 1.00
C PHE A 36 -9.45 10.47 2.48
N TRP A 37 -8.36 10.17 3.20
CA TRP A 37 -8.44 9.85 4.64
C TRP A 37 -8.94 11.03 5.47
N LEU A 38 -8.52 12.26 5.17
CA LEU A 38 -9.05 13.46 5.81
C LEU A 38 -10.57 13.61 5.61
N GLY A 39 -11.09 13.24 4.44
CA GLY A 39 -12.53 13.21 4.19
C GLY A 39 -13.27 12.24 5.12
N TRP A 40 -12.70 11.06 5.38
CA TRP A 40 -13.26 10.12 6.35
C TRP A 40 -13.22 10.63 7.79
N GLU A 41 -12.12 11.30 8.18
CA GLU A 41 -12.02 11.92 9.50
C GLU A 41 -13.08 13.02 9.70
N MET A 42 -13.34 13.83 8.66
CA MET A 42 -14.39 14.86 8.67
C MET A 42 -15.81 14.31 8.84
N LEU A 43 -16.01 13.02 8.59
CA LEU A 43 -17.30 12.37 8.83
C LEU A 43 -17.52 12.02 10.31
N GLU A 44 -16.48 12.15 11.14
CA GLU A 44 -16.47 11.59 12.49
C GLU A 44 -16.95 10.13 12.49
N ASP A 45 -16.66 9.40 11.40
CA ASP A 45 -17.19 8.07 11.21
C ASP A 45 -16.53 7.14 12.22
N LYS A 46 -17.31 6.73 13.23
CA LYS A 46 -16.86 5.83 14.29
C LYS A 46 -16.58 4.42 13.78
N LEU A 47 -16.95 4.10 12.55
CA LEU A 47 -16.65 2.83 11.88
C LEU A 47 -15.28 2.85 11.20
N TYR A 48 -14.71 4.02 10.92
CA TYR A 48 -13.31 4.15 10.49
C TYR A 48 -12.40 4.00 11.71
N VAL A 49 -11.57 2.96 11.71
CA VAL A 49 -10.60 2.70 12.77
C VAL A 49 -9.23 2.47 12.18
N TRP A 50 -8.20 2.90 12.93
CA TRP A 50 -6.83 2.55 12.59
C TRP A 50 -6.61 1.06 12.78
N ASN A 51 -6.06 0.39 11.76
CA ASN A 51 -5.67 -0.99 11.91
C ASN A 51 -4.54 -1.07 12.97
N PRO A 52 -4.71 -1.84 14.07
CA PRO A 52 -3.67 -2.00 15.08
C PRO A 52 -2.44 -2.76 14.56
N GLN A 53 -2.55 -3.45 13.43
CA GLN A 53 -1.44 -4.13 12.79
C GLN A 53 -0.56 -3.15 12.02
N LEU A 54 0.75 -3.30 12.19
CA LEU A 54 1.71 -2.55 11.40
C LEU A 54 1.88 -3.18 10.02
N PRO A 55 2.30 -2.39 9.01
CA PRO A 55 2.62 -2.92 7.69
C PRO A 55 3.65 -4.04 7.76
N LYS A 56 3.55 -5.00 6.84
CA LYS A 56 4.37 -6.21 6.80
C LYS A 56 5.30 -6.22 5.58
N LEU A 57 6.40 -6.94 5.70
CA LEU A 57 7.26 -7.31 4.58
C LEU A 57 6.60 -8.42 3.76
N ILE A 58 6.80 -8.39 2.44
CA ILE A 58 6.43 -9.46 1.53
C ILE A 58 7.50 -9.59 0.46
N GLY A 59 7.94 -10.82 0.19
CA GLY A 59 9.07 -11.03 -0.69
C GLY A 59 9.57 -12.47 -0.71
N THR A 60 10.78 -12.61 -1.20
CA THR A 60 11.58 -13.84 -1.07
C THR A 60 12.78 -13.49 -0.18
N PRO A 61 12.96 -14.19 0.95
CA PRO A 61 14.05 -13.91 1.86
C PRO A 61 15.39 -14.32 1.22
N SER A 62 16.45 -13.58 1.52
CA SER A 62 17.83 -14.03 1.28
C SER A 62 18.26 -15.04 2.34
N ASP A 63 19.46 -15.62 2.18
CA ASP A 63 20.00 -16.65 3.08
C ASP A 63 20.14 -16.17 4.54
N ASP A 64 20.27 -14.86 4.75
CA ASP A 64 20.29 -14.18 6.06
C ASP A 64 18.88 -13.91 6.63
N GLY A 65 17.81 -14.37 5.96
CA GLY A 65 16.42 -14.20 6.38
C GLY A 65 15.86 -12.79 6.12
N ILE A 66 16.60 -11.94 5.39
CA ILE A 66 16.19 -10.57 5.08
C ILE A 66 15.28 -10.54 3.86
N ILE A 67 14.17 -9.82 3.94
CA ILE A 67 13.33 -9.53 2.77
C ILE A 67 13.62 -8.11 2.30
N CYS A 68 14.06 -7.98 1.05
CA CYS A 68 14.17 -6.69 0.35
C CYS A 68 13.14 -6.64 -0.78
N SER A 69 12.16 -5.75 -0.68
CA SER A 69 11.02 -5.70 -1.60
C SER A 69 10.55 -4.26 -1.79
N PRO A 70 10.16 -3.86 -3.02
CA PRO A 70 9.47 -2.59 -3.23
C PRO A 70 8.01 -2.65 -2.75
N HIS A 71 7.55 -3.81 -2.28
CA HIS A 71 6.19 -4.05 -1.83
C HIS A 71 6.07 -4.00 -0.32
N ILE A 72 5.02 -3.32 0.13
CA ILE A 72 4.58 -3.34 1.52
C ILE A 72 3.26 -4.09 1.55
N LEU A 73 3.17 -5.10 2.41
CA LEU A 73 1.96 -5.86 2.63
C LEU A 73 1.14 -5.19 3.74
N HIS A 74 -0.13 -4.96 3.43
CA HIS A 74 -1.15 -4.56 4.37
C HIS A 74 -1.94 -5.79 4.77
N VAL A 75 -2.22 -5.89 6.06
CA VAL A 75 -2.97 -6.98 6.67
C VAL A 75 -4.32 -6.46 7.16
N ASP A 76 -5.24 -7.37 7.47
CA ASP A 76 -6.49 -7.05 8.19
C ASP A 76 -6.21 -6.82 9.69
N GLU A 77 -7.26 -6.57 10.47
CA GLU A 77 -7.19 -6.36 11.93
C GLU A 77 -6.68 -7.58 12.70
N HIS A 78 -6.80 -8.78 12.10
CA HIS A 78 -6.35 -10.05 12.66
C HIS A 78 -4.91 -10.41 12.25
N GLY A 79 -4.29 -9.62 11.38
CA GLY A 79 -2.94 -9.85 10.88
C GLY A 79 -2.88 -10.73 9.63
N SER A 80 -4.02 -11.07 9.01
CA SER A 80 -4.07 -11.84 7.77
C SER A 80 -3.72 -10.97 6.57
N PRO A 81 -2.96 -11.46 5.57
CA PRO A 81 -2.65 -10.71 4.36
C PRO A 81 -3.92 -10.20 3.64
N LEU A 82 -3.98 -8.89 3.36
CA LEU A 82 -5.14 -8.24 2.75
C LEU A 82 -4.82 -7.72 1.35
N PHE A 83 -3.85 -6.80 1.23
CA PHE A 83 -3.41 -6.25 -0.06
C PHE A 83 -1.96 -5.78 0.00
N MET A 84 -1.32 -5.60 -1.16
CA MET A 84 0.03 -5.04 -1.23
C MET A 84 0.09 -3.78 -2.08
N ASN A 85 0.98 -2.86 -1.71
CA ASN A 85 1.30 -1.70 -2.55
C ASN A 85 2.30 -2.09 -3.64
N GLY A 86 2.12 -1.52 -4.84
CA GLY A 86 3.08 -1.62 -5.94
C GLY A 86 2.61 -2.49 -7.12
N LYS A 87 3.53 -2.76 -8.04
CA LYS A 87 3.28 -3.48 -9.29
C LYS A 87 3.58 -4.97 -9.14
N ILE A 88 2.70 -5.87 -9.58
CA ILE A 88 2.96 -7.32 -9.58
C ILE A 88 3.93 -7.78 -10.69
N TYR A 89 4.63 -6.86 -11.34
CA TYR A 89 5.51 -7.17 -12.45
C TYR A 89 6.87 -6.50 -12.33
N LYS A 90 7.91 -7.27 -12.67
CA LYS A 90 9.28 -6.77 -12.84
C LYS A 90 9.62 -6.66 -14.32
N PRO A 91 10.15 -5.51 -14.77
CA PRO A 91 10.77 -5.43 -16.08
C PRO A 91 12.02 -6.31 -16.09
N THR A 92 12.11 -7.22 -17.04
CA THR A 92 13.36 -7.97 -17.29
C THR A 92 14.25 -7.21 -18.27
N ALA A 93 15.54 -7.52 -18.29
CA ALA A 93 16.51 -6.99 -19.27
C ALA A 93 16.11 -7.22 -20.74
N SER A 94 15.12 -8.09 -20.99
CA SER A 94 14.59 -8.42 -22.33
C SER A 94 13.29 -7.69 -22.68
N ASN A 95 12.87 -6.66 -21.92
CA ASN A 95 11.55 -6.02 -22.02
C ASN A 95 10.36 -6.99 -21.85
N LYS A 96 10.59 -8.21 -21.37
CA LYS A 96 9.51 -9.12 -20.99
C LYS A 96 9.02 -8.77 -19.59
N ILE A 97 7.71 -8.74 -19.43
CA ILE A 97 7.03 -8.58 -18.15
C ILE A 97 7.06 -9.94 -17.45
N GLN A 98 7.71 -10.02 -16.29
CA GLN A 98 7.63 -11.19 -15.42
C GLN A 98 6.76 -10.87 -14.21
N LEU A 99 5.81 -11.76 -13.91
CA LEU A 99 5.03 -11.68 -12.69
C LEU A 99 5.93 -11.92 -11.49
N GLU A 100 5.83 -11.06 -10.50
CA GLU A 100 6.57 -11.18 -9.26
C GLU A 100 5.96 -12.32 -8.42
N THR A 101 6.81 -13.24 -7.96
CA THR A 101 6.43 -14.34 -7.08
C THR A 101 6.96 -14.07 -5.68
N PHE A 102 6.03 -14.00 -4.73
CA PHE A 102 6.32 -13.84 -3.31
C PHE A 102 6.23 -15.19 -2.63
N THR A 103 7.21 -15.53 -1.80
CA THR A 103 7.26 -16.82 -1.11
C THR A 103 6.98 -16.67 0.37
N HIS A 104 7.33 -15.53 0.97
CA HIS A 104 7.21 -15.29 2.40
C HIS A 104 6.70 -13.89 2.70
N TRP A 105 6.18 -13.73 3.92
CA TRP A 105 5.77 -12.46 4.48
C TRP A 105 6.08 -12.41 5.98
N SER A 106 6.22 -11.21 6.55
CA SER A 106 6.49 -11.05 7.97
C SER A 106 5.22 -11.13 8.82
N VAL A 107 5.20 -11.98 9.84
CA VAL A 107 4.04 -12.13 10.74
C VAL A 107 4.08 -11.15 11.92
N SER A 108 5.27 -10.79 12.39
CA SER A 108 5.45 -9.95 13.58
C SER A 108 5.16 -8.48 13.30
N ASN A 109 4.78 -7.72 14.32
CA ASN A 109 4.80 -6.25 14.29
C ASN A 109 6.22 -5.69 14.51
N ASN A 110 7.13 -6.50 15.04
CA ASN A 110 8.52 -6.13 15.28
C ASN A 110 9.35 -6.42 14.03
N VAL A 111 9.17 -5.57 13.01
CA VAL A 111 9.98 -5.60 11.79
C VAL A 111 11.11 -4.58 11.93
N GLU A 112 12.36 -5.03 11.76
CA GLU A 112 13.51 -4.14 11.70
C GLU A 112 13.66 -3.60 10.28
N TRP A 113 13.20 -2.37 10.05
CA TRP A 113 13.21 -1.72 8.74
C TRP A 113 14.52 -1.00 8.43
N PHE A 114 15.04 -1.18 7.22
CA PHE A 114 16.19 -0.43 6.71
C PHE A 114 16.17 -0.33 5.18
N TYR A 115 16.99 0.56 4.61
CA TYR A 115 17.11 0.73 3.16
C TYR A 115 18.39 0.09 2.62
N ARG A 116 18.28 -0.66 1.52
CA ARG A 116 19.43 -1.18 0.75
C ARG A 116 19.26 -0.78 -0.71
N LYS A 117 20.19 0.03 -1.25
CA LYS A 117 20.15 0.51 -2.66
C LYS A 117 18.79 1.09 -3.09
N LYS A 118 18.17 1.91 -2.23
CA LYS A 118 16.83 2.53 -2.42
C LYS A 118 15.63 1.55 -2.41
N ILE A 119 15.85 0.29 -2.01
CA ILE A 119 14.79 -0.68 -1.77
C ILE A 119 14.59 -0.81 -0.26
N ILE A 120 13.33 -0.89 0.17
CA ILE A 120 12.99 -1.16 1.56
C ILE A 120 13.28 -2.63 1.86
N CYS A 121 13.98 -2.86 2.95
CA CYS A 121 14.29 -4.17 3.47
C CYS A 121 13.86 -4.27 4.92
N GLY A 122 13.72 -5.50 5.39
CA GLY A 122 13.71 -5.73 6.82
C GLY A 122 13.84 -7.19 7.19
N GLN A 123 13.92 -7.40 8.50
CA GLN A 123 14.05 -8.71 9.12
C GLN A 123 12.95 -8.88 10.16
N SER A 124 12.35 -10.06 10.18
CA SER A 124 11.27 -10.44 11.09
C SER A 124 11.10 -11.96 11.08
N GLN A 125 10.31 -12.48 12.01
CA GLN A 125 9.70 -13.79 11.85
C GLN A 125 8.85 -13.83 10.57
N LEU A 126 9.04 -14.89 9.78
CA LEU A 126 8.42 -15.07 8.47
C LEU A 126 7.43 -16.23 8.48
N ALA A 127 6.40 -16.14 7.64
CA ALA A 127 5.54 -17.23 7.25
C ALA A 127 5.54 -17.40 5.72
N THR A 128 5.33 -18.63 5.26
CA THR A 128 5.22 -18.95 3.84
C THR A 128 3.86 -18.50 3.30
N ILE A 129 3.84 -18.00 2.08
CA ILE A 129 2.61 -17.64 1.36
C ILE A 129 1.97 -18.91 0.81
N THR A 130 0.73 -19.17 1.25
CA THR A 130 -0.09 -20.26 0.72
C THR A 130 -0.66 -19.90 -0.65
N GLU A 131 -1.13 -20.89 -1.40
CA GLU A 131 -1.75 -20.66 -2.72
C GLU A 131 -2.98 -19.75 -2.62
N GLU A 132 -3.78 -19.89 -1.56
CA GLU A 132 -4.97 -19.08 -1.29
C GLU A 132 -4.61 -17.60 -1.07
N ILE A 133 -3.66 -17.34 -0.16
CA ILE A 133 -3.14 -15.98 0.09
C ILE A 133 -2.55 -15.40 -1.20
N GLY A 134 -1.79 -16.20 -1.95
CA GLY A 134 -1.23 -15.79 -3.22
C GLY A 134 -2.29 -15.39 -4.26
N LYS A 135 -3.44 -16.07 -4.31
CA LYS A 135 -4.56 -15.71 -5.19
C LYS A 135 -5.22 -14.42 -4.74
N GLN A 136 -5.51 -14.28 -3.45
CA GLN A 136 -6.12 -13.06 -2.89
C GLN A 136 -5.26 -11.82 -3.17
N LEU A 137 -3.96 -11.92 -2.91
CA LEU A 137 -3.04 -10.80 -3.10
C LEU A 137 -2.93 -10.38 -4.58
N LYS A 138 -2.98 -11.34 -5.52
CA LYS A 138 -3.02 -11.02 -6.96
C LYS A 138 -4.30 -10.28 -7.36
N ILE A 139 -5.46 -10.68 -6.84
CA ILE A 139 -6.73 -9.98 -7.08
C ILE A 139 -6.67 -8.56 -6.53
N SER A 140 -6.19 -8.39 -5.29
CA SER A 140 -6.07 -7.07 -4.66
C SER A 140 -5.16 -6.12 -5.43
N ALA A 141 -4.02 -6.62 -5.92
CA ALA A 141 -3.06 -5.82 -6.66
C ALA A 141 -3.56 -5.46 -8.07
N PHE A 142 -4.35 -6.34 -8.71
CA PHE A 142 -5.01 -6.05 -9.98
C PHE A 142 -6.08 -4.95 -9.81
N PHE A 143 -6.88 -5.01 -8.75
CA PHE A 143 -7.89 -4.00 -8.45
C PHE A 143 -7.26 -2.63 -8.18
N LEU A 144 -6.21 -2.56 -7.36
CA LEU A 144 -5.45 -1.34 -7.12
C LEU A 144 -4.82 -0.78 -8.39
N ALA A 145 -4.23 -1.64 -9.24
CA ALA A 145 -3.63 -1.19 -10.50
C ALA A 145 -4.68 -0.61 -11.46
N GLN A 146 -5.88 -1.22 -11.55
CA GLN A 146 -6.93 -0.80 -12.48
C GLN A 146 -7.70 0.44 -11.99
N VAL A 147 -7.80 0.63 -10.68
CA VAL A 147 -8.32 1.87 -10.09
C VAL A 147 -7.30 3.00 -10.29
N MET A 148 -6.03 2.77 -9.95
CA MET A 148 -4.97 3.79 -10.02
C MET A 148 -4.60 4.18 -11.46
N SER A 149 -4.69 3.27 -12.45
CA SER A 149 -4.40 3.58 -13.85
C SER A 149 -5.41 4.51 -14.51
N LYS A 150 -6.54 4.77 -13.86
CA LYS A 150 -7.54 5.74 -14.32
C LYS A 150 -7.28 7.17 -13.80
N PHE A 151 -6.29 7.34 -12.92
CA PHE A 151 -5.95 8.63 -12.29
C PHE A 151 -4.57 9.16 -12.69
N THR A 152 -3.89 8.52 -13.65
CA THR A 152 -2.63 8.98 -14.28
C THR A 152 -2.83 9.19 -15.76
#